data_AF-A0A3M8ANS1-F1
#
_entry.id   AF-A0A3M8ANS1-F1
#
_cell.length_a   1.000
_cell.length_b   1.000
_cell.length_c   1.000
_cell.angle_alpha   90.00
_cell.angle_beta   90.00
_cell.angle_gamma   90.00
#
_symmetry.space_group_name_H-M   'P 1'
#
loop_
_entity.id
_entity.type
_entity.pdbx_description
1 polymer ?
#
loop_
_entity_poly.entity_id
_entity_poly.type
_entity_poly.pdbx_seq_one_letter_code
_entity_poly.pdbx_strand_id
1 'polypeptide(L)'
;MNFNAKPVYIYRYNFNVNKNTCHWLLSTSKEERLATDQSIELASLDDLHDWIAASGEAFNGILTVQEGHCKWFEQKYVNEFGETDFEYHYILL
;
A
#
# COMPACT_ATOMS: atom_id res chain seq x y z
N MET A 1 -11.22 -20.12 4.73
CA MET A 1 -9.93 -19.91 5.42
C MET A 1 -10.04 -18.59 6.18
N ASN A 2 -9.82 -18.57 7.50
CA ASN A 2 -9.75 -17.31 8.25
C ASN A 2 -8.33 -16.76 8.12
N PHE A 3 -8.10 -15.93 7.11
CA PHE A 3 -6.87 -15.18 7.00
C PHE A 3 -6.96 -14.00 7.97
N ASN A 4 -5.98 -13.88 8.87
CA ASN A 4 -5.84 -12.70 9.71
C ASN A 4 -5.22 -11.58 8.86
N ALA A 5 -6.01 -11.06 7.93
CA ALA A 5 -5.61 -10.06 6.95
C ALA A 5 -5.62 -8.66 7.58
N LYS A 6 -4.60 -7.86 7.30
CA LYS A 6 -4.55 -6.47 7.76
C LYS A 6 -5.21 -5.56 6.71
N PRO A 7 -6.25 -4.79 7.07
CA PRO A 7 -6.81 -3.83 6.14
C PRO A 7 -5.82 -2.70 5.89
N VAL A 8 -5.66 -2.32 4.62
CA VAL A 8 -4.84 -1.17 4.23
C VAL A 8 -5.77 -0.05 3.80
N TYR A 9 -5.57 1.11 4.39
CA TYR A 9 -6.38 2.29 4.15
C TYR A 9 -5.54 3.36 3.49
N ILE A 10 -6.15 4.08 2.54
CA ILE A 10 -5.62 5.29 1.94
C ILE A 10 -6.26 6.52 2.58
N TYR A 11 -5.43 7.53 2.79
CA TYR A 11 -5.80 8.84 3.30
C TYR A 11 -5.39 9.87 2.27
N ARG A 12 -6.33 10.72 1.84
CA ARG A 12 -6.06 11.79 0.87
C ARG A 12 -6.21 13.13 1.59
N TYR A 13 -5.12 13.68 2.12
CA TYR A 13 -5.20 14.97 2.81
C TYR A 13 -5.08 16.10 1.80
N ASN A 14 -6.19 16.85 1.65
CA ASN A 14 -6.42 18.05 0.85
C ASN A 14 -5.34 18.34 -0.22
N PHE A 15 -5.63 17.88 -1.44
CA PHE A 15 -4.96 18.33 -2.65
C PHE A 15 -4.85 19.86 -2.67
N ASN A 16 -3.62 20.37 -2.63
CA ASN A 16 -3.39 21.80 -2.79
C ASN A 16 -3.26 22.11 -4.28
N VAL A 17 -4.37 22.54 -4.89
CA VAL A 17 -4.43 22.89 -6.33
C VAL A 17 -3.39 23.94 -6.73
N ASN A 18 -3.07 24.88 -5.82
CA ASN A 18 -2.09 25.94 -6.10
C ASN A 18 -0.65 25.44 -6.08
N LYS A 19 -0.38 24.30 -5.43
CA LYS A 19 0.95 23.68 -5.36
C LYS A 19 1.06 22.41 -6.20
N ASN A 20 -0.05 21.94 -6.77
CA ASN A 20 -0.19 20.64 -7.42
C ASN A 20 0.37 19.49 -6.56
N THR A 21 0.25 19.59 -5.24
CA THR A 21 0.71 18.56 -4.32
C THR A 21 -0.48 17.79 -3.80
N CYS A 22 -0.60 16.53 -4.22
CA CYS A 22 -1.41 15.55 -3.52
C CYS A 22 -0.51 14.86 -2.50
N HIS A 23 -0.89 14.89 -1.24
CA HIS A 23 -0.23 14.08 -0.24
C HIS A 23 -1.22 13.01 0.21
N TRP A 24 -0.79 11.77 0.04
CA TRP A 24 -1.58 10.62 0.41
C TRP A 24 -0.70 9.68 1.23
N LEU A 25 -1.32 9.00 2.17
CA LEU A 25 -0.65 8.09 3.08
C LEU A 25 -1.38 6.76 3.08
N LEU A 26 -0.63 5.67 3.23
CA LEU A 26 -1.18 4.37 3.54
C LEU A 26 -1.02 4.04 5.02
N SER A 27 -2.01 3.35 5.60
CA SER A 27 -1.91 2.84 6.97
C SER A 27 -2.70 1.56 7.17
N THR A 28 -2.21 0.71 8.08
CA THR A 28 -2.91 -0.50 8.55
C THR A 28 -3.72 -0.27 9.83
N SER A 29 -3.71 0.93 10.40
CA SER A 29 -4.46 1.28 11.61
C SER A 29 -5.56 2.29 11.29
N LYS A 30 -6.81 1.83 11.36
CA LYS A 30 -8.01 2.66 11.14
C LYS A 30 -8.20 3.68 12.28
N GLU A 31 -7.96 3.24 13.51
CA GLU A 31 -8.28 3.99 14.73
C GLU A 31 -7.31 5.15 14.97
N GLU A 32 -6.02 4.97 14.67
CA GLU A 32 -5.01 6.02 14.85
C GLU A 32 -5.23 7.25 13.97
N ARG A 33 -5.95 7.13 12.85
CA ARG A 33 -6.07 8.20 11.85
C ARG A 33 -7.47 8.71 11.59
N LEU A 34 -8.52 8.00 12.04
CA LEU A 34 -9.89 8.56 12.15
C LEU A 34 -9.94 9.82 13.04
N ALA A 35 -8.96 9.98 13.95
CA ALA A 35 -8.81 11.19 14.76
C ALA A 35 -8.30 12.40 13.97
N THR A 36 -7.74 12.20 12.76
CA THR A 36 -7.03 13.24 11.99
C THR A 36 -7.78 13.66 10.72
N ASP A 37 -8.45 12.73 10.04
CA ASP A 37 -9.23 13.00 8.82
C ASP A 37 -10.38 11.98 8.68
N GLN A 38 -11.56 12.45 8.25
CA GLN A 38 -12.75 11.61 8.09
C GLN A 38 -12.82 10.93 6.70
N SER A 39 -11.96 11.31 5.74
CA SER A 39 -11.99 10.82 4.36
C SER A 39 -11.13 9.57 4.12
N ILE A 40 -11.31 8.55 4.95
CA ILE A 40 -10.53 7.30 4.86
C ILE A 40 -11.25 6.30 3.97
N GLU A 41 -10.52 5.71 3.02
CA GLU A 41 -11.01 4.64 2.15
C GLU A 41 -10.07 3.43 2.22
N LEU A 42 -10.55 2.24 1.86
CA LEU A 42 -9.62 1.12 1.60
C LEU A 42 -8.71 1.50 0.43
N ALA A 43 -7.43 1.14 0.49
CA ALA A 43 -6.53 1.33 -0.63
C ALA A 43 -6.88 0.35 -1.76
N SER A 44 -6.77 0.79 -3.01
CA SER A 44 -6.78 -0.09 -4.17
C SER A 44 -5.41 -0.76 -4.34
N LEU A 45 -5.33 -1.77 -5.22
CA LEU A 45 -4.06 -2.36 -5.63
C LEU A 45 -3.17 -1.33 -6.35
N ASP A 46 -3.78 -0.47 -7.15
CA ASP A 46 -3.06 0.61 -7.85
C ASP A 46 -2.44 1.59 -6.84
N ASP A 47 -3.18 1.96 -5.79
CA ASP A 47 -2.64 2.80 -4.70
C ASP A 47 -1.44 2.14 -4.00
N LEU A 48 -1.43 0.81 -3.85
CA LEU A 48 -0.29 0.09 -3.26
C LEU A 48 0.94 0.14 -4.19
N HIS A 49 0.74 -0.03 -5.50
CA HIS A 49 1.82 0.07 -6.48
C HIS A 49 2.44 1.46 -6.50
N ASP A 50 1.61 2.50 -6.55
CA ASP A 50 2.06 3.89 -6.52
C ASP A 50 2.81 4.21 -5.22
N TRP A 51 2.40 3.60 -4.10
CA TRP A 51 3.00 3.87 -2.79
C TRP A 51 4.41 3.30 -2.73
N ILE A 52 4.58 2.07 -3.20
CA ILE A 52 5.89 1.41 -3.27
C ILE A 52 6.80 2.16 -4.24
N ALA A 53 6.29 2.59 -5.40
CA ALA A 53 7.05 3.37 -6.35
C ALA A 53 7.52 4.73 -5.77
N ALA A 54 6.71 5.36 -4.91
CA ALA A 54 7.03 6.65 -4.30
C ALA A 54 7.90 6.53 -3.04
N SER A 55 7.68 5.52 -2.20
CA SER A 55 8.31 5.40 -0.87
C SER A 55 9.44 4.39 -0.81
N GLY A 56 9.45 3.38 -1.68
CA GLY A 56 10.29 2.19 -1.56
C GLY A 56 9.88 1.26 -0.40
N GLU A 57 8.81 1.57 0.33
CA GLU A 57 8.31 0.75 1.42
C GLU A 57 7.21 -0.20 0.94
N ALA A 58 7.37 -1.49 1.22
CA ALA A 58 6.39 -2.52 0.89
C ALA A 58 5.75 -3.12 2.14
N PHE A 59 4.48 -3.50 2.00
CA PHE A 59 3.80 -4.33 2.98
C PHE A 59 4.10 -5.81 2.69
N ASN A 60 4.34 -6.60 3.73
CA ASN A 60 4.52 -8.04 3.59
C ASN A 60 3.41 -8.78 4.34
N GLY A 61 2.68 -9.65 3.65
CA GLY A 61 1.64 -10.50 4.24
C GLY A 61 0.29 -10.40 3.53
N ILE A 62 -0.78 -10.77 4.24
CA ILE A 62 -2.14 -10.74 3.71
C ILE A 62 -2.76 -9.39 4.03
N LEU A 63 -3.19 -8.70 2.98
CA LEU A 63 -3.80 -7.37 3.02
C LEU A 63 -5.26 -7.45 2.58
N THR A 64 -6.07 -6.54 3.12
CA THR A 64 -7.42 -6.27 2.61
C THR A 64 -7.42 -4.91 1.94
N VAL A 65 -7.79 -4.91 0.66
CA VAL A 65 -7.84 -3.77 -0.27
C VAL A 65 -9.24 -3.65 -0.87
N GLN A 66 -9.49 -2.64 -1.70
CA GLN A 66 -10.80 -2.45 -2.35
C GLN A 66 -11.23 -3.67 -3.19
N GLU A 67 -10.26 -4.31 -3.85
CA GLU A 67 -10.45 -5.46 -4.73
C GLU A 67 -10.66 -6.79 -3.99
N GLY A 68 -10.50 -6.79 -2.66
CA GLY A 68 -10.66 -7.97 -1.81
C GLY A 68 -9.41 -8.27 -0.99
N HIS A 69 -9.08 -9.55 -0.87
CA HIS A 69 -7.89 -9.99 -0.13
C HIS A 69 -6.76 -10.29 -1.10
N CYS A 70 -5.56 -9.80 -0.79
CA CYS A 70 -4.37 -10.14 -1.53
C CYS A 70 -3.23 -10.54 -0.59
N LYS A 71 -2.40 -11.46 -1.02
CA LYS A 71 -1.11 -11.71 -0.39
C LYS A 71 -0.06 -10.87 -1.12
N TRP A 72 0.50 -9.88 -0.44
CA TRP A 72 1.62 -9.07 -0.93
C TRP A 72 2.95 -9.62 -0.42
N PHE A 73 3.95 -9.65 -1.28
CA PHE A 73 5.29 -10.11 -0.93
C PHE A 73 6.36 -9.50 -1.82
N GLU A 74 7.55 -9.37 -1.24
CA GLU A 74 8.77 -9.03 -1.95
C GLU A 74 9.49 -10.31 -2.41
N GLN A 75 9.95 -10.31 -3.65
CA GLN A 75 10.80 -11.35 -4.21
C GLN A 75 12.20 -10.79 -4.43
N LYS A 76 13.17 -11.37 -3.73
CA LYS A 76 14.60 -11.09 -3.91
C LYS A 76 15.15 -11.93 -5.08
N TYR A 77 15.91 -11.31 -5.96
CA TYR A 77 16.63 -12.01 -7.02
C TYR A 77 18.02 -11.42 -7.25
N VAL A 78 18.83 -12.11 -8.04
CA VAL A 78 20.15 -11.63 -8.46
C VAL A 78 20.06 -11.30 -9.94
N ASN A 79 20.38 -10.05 -10.30
CA ASN A 79 20.34 -9.59 -11.68
C ASN A 79 21.54 -10.13 -12.49
N GLU A 80 21.57 -9.83 -13.79
CA GLU A 80 22.62 -10.31 -14.69
C GLU A 80 24.04 -9.81 -14.33
N PHE A 81 24.15 -8.77 -13.51
CA PHE A 81 25.41 -8.19 -13.03
C PHE A 81 25.85 -8.77 -11.68
N GLY A 82 25.09 -9.70 -11.11
CA GLY A 82 25.38 -10.29 -9.80
C GLY A 82 24.92 -9.42 -8.62
N GLU A 83 24.15 -8.36 -8.87
CA GLU A 83 23.61 -7.48 -7.83
C GLU A 83 22.27 -8.01 -7.33
N THR A 84 21.98 -7.74 -6.06
CA THR A 84 20.70 -8.11 -5.45
C THR A 84 19.65 -7.05 -5.77
N ASP A 85 18.57 -7.47 -6.43
CA ASP A 85 17.40 -6.65 -6.69
C ASP A 85 16.15 -7.24 -6.02
N PHE A 86 15.12 -6.39 -5.92
CA PHE A 86 13.85 -6.71 -5.28
C PHE A 86 12.69 -6.38 -6.23
N GLU A 87 11.74 -7.29 -6.34
CA GLU A 87 10.48 -7.10 -7.05
C GLU A 87 9.31 -7.28 -6.11
N TYR A 88 8.24 -6.50 -6.33
CA TYR A 88 7.04 -6.53 -5.50
C TYR A 88 5.89 -7.18 -6.26
N HIS A 89 5.29 -8.20 -5.64
CA HIS A 89 4.26 -9.03 -6.26
C HIS A 89 3.06 -9.17 -5.34
N TYR A 90 1.89 -9.45 -5.93
CA TYR A 90 0.68 -9.78 -5.18
C TYR A 90 -0.06 -10.98 -5.79
N ILE A 91 -0.80 -11.69 -4.96
CA ILE A 91 -1.71 -12.77 -5.36
C ILE A 91 -3.08 -12.48 -4.76
N LEU A 92 -4.11 -12.33 -5.59
CA LEU A 92 -5.51 -12.27 -5.14
C LEU A 92 -5.94 -13.61 -4.55
N LEU A 93 -6.67 -13.57 -3.43
CA LEU A 93 -7.09 -14.75 -2.65
C LEU A 93 -8.58 -15.07 -2.79
#